data_AF-A0A0V0GPB9-F1
#
_entry.id   AF-A0A0V0GPB9-F1
#
_cell.length_a   1.000
_cell.length_b   1.000
_cell.length_c   1.000
_cell.angle_alpha   90.00
_cell.angle_beta   90.00
_cell.angle_gamma   90.00
#
_symmetry.space_group_name_H-M   'P 1'
#
loop_
_entity.id
_entity.type
_entity.pdbx_description
1 polymer ?
#
loop_
_entity_poly.entity_id
_entity_poly.type
_entity_poly.pdbx_seq_one_letter_code
_entity_poly.pdbx_strand_id
1 'polypeptide(L)'
;MQTPDFTGMPILEYLNLEECSSLEEVHHSLACCRKLIELNLQSCGSLTRFPCVNVESLEHLDLEGCLKLDKFPNFFGRMKLELEIKVEGTGIRELPSSIQYLTHITKKHLLGMKNLEAPFTELDLAGMKKLIALPSSIG
;
A
#
# COMPACT_ATOMS: atom_id res chain seq x y z
N MET A 1 -18.05 1.28 8.42
CA MET A 1 -18.06 -0.19 8.65
C MET A 1 -16.65 -0.77 8.49
N GLN A 2 -16.36 -1.95 9.04
CA GLN A 2 -15.06 -2.63 8.91
C GLN A 2 -15.22 -3.94 8.11
N THR A 3 -14.18 -4.38 7.40
CA THR A 3 -14.15 -5.74 6.80
C THR A 3 -14.20 -6.82 7.89
N PRO A 4 -14.62 -8.07 7.58
CA PRO A 4 -14.59 -9.16 8.55
C PRO A 4 -13.16 -9.55 8.96
N ASP A 5 -13.09 -10.40 9.99
CA ASP A 5 -11.87 -11.13 10.32
C ASP A 5 -11.54 -12.15 9.21
N PHE A 6 -10.27 -12.14 8.78
CA PHE A 6 -9.69 -12.98 7.73
C PHE A 6 -8.75 -14.07 8.27
N THR A 7 -8.57 -14.21 9.60
CA THR A 7 -7.70 -15.25 10.18
C THR A 7 -8.04 -16.66 9.69
N GLY A 8 -9.33 -16.95 9.47
CA GLY A 8 -9.83 -18.22 8.92
C GLY A 8 -9.78 -18.35 7.40
N MET A 9 -9.20 -17.38 6.67
CA MET A 9 -9.20 -17.33 5.21
C MET A 9 -7.79 -17.36 4.59
N PRO A 10 -6.89 -18.30 4.97
CA PRO A 10 -5.50 -18.31 4.51
C PRO A 10 -5.35 -18.59 3.01
N ILE A 11 -6.41 -19.09 2.36
CA ILE A 11 -6.44 -19.42 0.93
C ILE A 11 -7.09 -18.33 0.07
N LEU A 12 -7.45 -17.18 0.66
CA LEU A 12 -8.05 -16.09 -0.09
C LEU A 12 -7.07 -15.56 -1.14
N GLU A 13 -7.49 -15.60 -2.41
CA GLU A 13 -6.70 -15.16 -3.56
C GLU A 13 -7.20 -13.83 -4.15
N TYR A 14 -8.50 -13.55 -4.07
CA TYR A 14 -9.12 -12.37 -4.66
C TYR A 14 -10.08 -11.73 -3.65
N LEU A 15 -9.92 -10.44 -3.40
CA LEU A 15 -10.84 -9.66 -2.58
C LEU A 15 -11.23 -8.38 -3.31
N ASN A 16 -12.48 -8.32 -3.79
CA ASN A 16 -13.05 -7.13 -4.41
C ASN A 16 -14.06 -6.48 -3.46
N LEU A 17 -13.78 -5.23 -3.08
CA LEU A 17 -14.64 -4.34 -2.28
C LEU A 17 -14.83 -2.99 -2.99
N GLU A 18 -14.72 -2.97 -4.32
CA GLU A 18 -14.96 -1.80 -5.15
C GLU A 18 -16.29 -1.13 -4.79
N GLU A 19 -16.29 0.21 -4.77
CA GLU A 19 -17.44 1.06 -4.46
C GLU A 19 -18.11 0.79 -3.10
N CYS A 20 -17.39 0.16 -2.16
CA CYS A 20 -17.85 0.03 -0.78
C CYS A 20 -17.76 1.37 -0.03
N SER A 21 -18.66 2.29 -0.36
CA SER A 21 -18.70 3.67 0.13
C SER A 21 -18.89 3.82 1.65
N SER A 22 -19.37 2.76 2.32
CA SER A 22 -19.53 2.70 3.78
C SER A 22 -18.31 2.08 4.49
N LEU A 23 -17.36 1.50 3.75
CA LEU A 23 -16.13 0.93 4.30
C LEU A 23 -15.26 2.02 4.88
N GLU A 24 -14.91 1.89 6.16
CA GLU A 24 -14.09 2.84 6.90
C GLU A 24 -12.73 2.23 7.25
N GLU A 25 -12.67 0.91 7.42
CA GLU A 25 -11.47 0.20 7.86
C GLU A 25 -11.33 -1.21 7.28
N VAL A 26 -10.11 -1.53 6.84
CA VAL A 26 -9.70 -2.91 6.54
C VAL A 26 -9.18 -3.56 7.81
N HIS A 27 -9.71 -4.73 8.14
CA HIS A 27 -9.30 -5.50 9.32
C HIS A 27 -7.86 -5.99 9.16
N HIS A 28 -7.04 -5.80 10.21
CA HIS A 28 -5.60 -6.11 10.22
C HIS A 28 -5.25 -7.58 9.91
N SER A 29 -6.18 -8.50 10.13
CA SER A 29 -6.02 -9.92 9.81
C SER A 29 -5.86 -10.19 8.31
N LEU A 30 -6.12 -9.23 7.41
CA LEU A 30 -5.87 -9.39 5.98
C LEU A 30 -4.39 -9.73 5.70
N ALA A 31 -3.47 -9.34 6.58
CA ALA A 31 -2.07 -9.75 6.53
C ALA A 31 -1.85 -11.28 6.70
N CYS A 32 -2.86 -12.04 7.14
CA CYS A 32 -2.81 -13.50 7.20
C CYS A 32 -3.07 -14.17 5.84
N CYS A 33 -3.64 -13.44 4.88
CA CYS A 33 -3.99 -13.95 3.54
C CYS A 33 -2.74 -14.01 2.64
N ARG A 34 -1.87 -14.99 2.87
CA ARG A 34 -0.58 -15.12 2.13
C ARG A 34 -0.75 -15.43 0.65
N LYS A 35 -1.91 -15.94 0.23
CA LYS A 35 -2.24 -16.26 -1.16
C LYS A 35 -2.95 -15.14 -1.89
N LEU A 36 -3.18 -13.98 -1.26
CA LEU A 36 -3.90 -12.88 -1.89
C LEU A 36 -3.12 -12.38 -3.11
N ILE A 37 -3.72 -12.50 -4.29
CA ILE A 37 -3.20 -12.08 -5.60
C ILE A 37 -3.74 -10.70 -5.94
N GLU A 38 -5.02 -10.45 -5.66
CA GLU A 38 -5.69 -9.18 -6.00
C GLU A 38 -6.49 -8.64 -4.82
N LEU A 39 -6.28 -7.35 -4.54
CA LEU A 39 -7.08 -6.56 -3.61
C LEU A 39 -7.59 -5.30 -4.30
N ASN A 40 -8.90 -5.24 -4.55
CA ASN A 40 -9.56 -4.08 -5.12
C ASN A 40 -10.37 -3.35 -4.04
N LEU A 41 -9.95 -2.14 -3.70
CA LEU A 41 -10.63 -1.19 -2.80
C LEU A 41 -11.04 0.09 -3.54
N GLN A 42 -11.07 0.06 -4.88
CA GLN A 42 -11.36 1.22 -5.71
C GLN A 42 -12.67 1.89 -5.28
N SER A 43 -12.65 3.22 -5.21
CA SER A 43 -13.80 4.06 -4.86
C SER A 43 -14.42 3.78 -3.48
N CYS A 44 -13.64 3.21 -2.54
CA CYS A 44 -13.99 3.18 -1.12
C CYS A 44 -13.81 4.57 -0.47
N GLY A 45 -14.68 5.53 -0.83
CA GLY A 45 -14.52 6.93 -0.45
C GLY A 45 -14.60 7.24 1.06
N SER A 46 -15.08 6.31 1.89
CA SER A 46 -15.06 6.44 3.36
C SER A 46 -13.88 5.75 4.03
N LEU A 47 -13.01 5.05 3.27
CA LEU A 47 -11.91 4.29 3.83
C LEU A 47 -10.89 5.25 4.45
N THR A 48 -10.67 5.12 5.75
CA THR A 48 -9.72 5.94 6.51
C THR A 48 -8.55 5.12 7.05
N ARG A 49 -8.76 3.82 7.28
CA ARG A 49 -7.76 2.94 7.91
C ARG A 49 -7.53 1.69 7.09
N PHE A 50 -6.31 1.55 6.56
CA PHE A 50 -5.82 0.31 5.99
C PHE A 50 -4.48 -0.04 6.67
N PRO A 51 -4.49 -0.88 7.72
CA PRO A 51 -3.32 -1.07 8.58
C PRO A 51 -2.19 -1.82 7.87
N CYS A 52 -2.50 -2.95 7.23
CA CYS A 52 -1.48 -3.81 6.63
C CYS A 52 -2.03 -4.86 5.68
N VAL A 53 -1.14 -5.36 4.81
CA VAL A 53 -1.40 -6.46 3.87
C VAL A 53 -0.14 -7.29 3.63
N ASN A 54 -0.30 -8.57 3.33
CA ASN A 54 0.78 -9.43 2.89
C ASN A 54 0.94 -9.33 1.37
N VAL A 55 2.16 -9.04 0.92
CA VAL A 55 2.49 -8.82 -0.50
C VAL A 55 3.31 -9.96 -1.13
N GLU A 56 3.45 -11.11 -0.46
CA GLU A 56 4.19 -12.27 -0.97
C GLU A 56 3.58 -12.81 -2.28
N SER A 57 2.25 -12.87 -2.34
CA SER A 57 1.52 -13.34 -3.53
C SER A 57 0.86 -12.20 -4.32
N LEU A 58 0.74 -11.00 -3.73
CA LEU A 58 -0.04 -9.90 -4.29
C LEU A 58 0.59 -9.40 -5.60
N GLU A 59 -0.25 -9.26 -6.61
CA GLU A 59 0.08 -8.77 -7.95
C GLU A 59 -0.66 -7.48 -8.27
N HIS A 60 -1.84 -7.25 -7.68
CA HIS A 60 -2.62 -6.04 -7.91
C HIS A 60 -3.21 -5.49 -6.60
N LEU A 61 -2.96 -4.21 -6.34
CA LEU A 61 -3.55 -3.43 -5.26
C LEU A 61 -4.18 -2.15 -5.81
N ASP A 62 -5.51 -2.06 -5.78
CA ASP A 62 -6.22 -0.87 -6.24
C ASP A 62 -6.80 -0.09 -5.04
N LEU A 63 -6.30 1.14 -4.83
CA LEU A 63 -6.78 2.10 -3.84
C LEU A 63 -7.35 3.36 -4.52
N GLU A 64 -7.54 3.35 -5.83
CA GLU A 64 -7.98 4.54 -6.57
C GLU A 64 -9.30 5.06 -6.02
N GLY A 65 -9.43 6.38 -5.81
CA GLY A 65 -10.65 6.99 -5.27
C GLY A 65 -10.92 6.73 -3.78
N CYS A 66 -9.96 6.18 -3.01
CA CYS A 66 -10.02 6.14 -1.55
C CYS A 66 -9.70 7.53 -0.95
N LEU A 67 -10.61 8.49 -1.15
CA LEU A 67 -10.39 9.92 -0.90
C LEU A 67 -9.97 10.27 0.55
N LYS A 68 -10.45 9.49 1.54
CA LYS A 68 -10.15 9.72 2.97
C LYS A 68 -8.97 8.91 3.50
N LEU A 69 -8.36 8.05 2.68
CA LEU A 69 -7.20 7.26 3.08
C LEU A 69 -5.98 8.16 3.00
N ASP A 70 -5.45 8.58 4.16
CA ASP A 70 -4.37 9.55 4.29
C ASP A 70 -3.00 8.91 4.57
N LYS A 71 -3.00 7.62 4.91
CA LYS A 71 -1.81 6.83 5.22
C LYS A 71 -1.74 5.59 4.35
N PHE A 72 -0.54 5.32 3.87
CA PHE A 72 -0.26 4.11 3.12
C PHE A 72 -0.19 2.87 4.05
N PRO A 73 -0.70 1.70 3.64
CA PRO A 73 -0.65 0.48 4.47
C PRO A 73 0.76 -0.06 4.68
N ASN A 74 1.00 -0.73 5.81
CA ASN A 74 2.25 -1.47 6.00
C ASN A 74 2.26 -2.76 5.18
N PHE A 75 3.39 -3.06 4.56
CA PHE A 75 3.58 -4.28 3.79
C PHE A 75 4.33 -5.35 4.58
N PHE A 76 3.82 -6.58 4.52
CA PHE A 76 4.47 -7.76 5.06
C PHE A 76 4.89 -8.72 3.95
N GLY A 77 6.06 -9.34 4.13
CA GLY A 77 6.61 -10.29 3.18
C GLY A 77 7.38 -9.66 2.04
N ARG A 78 7.85 -10.50 1.11
CA ARG A 78 8.69 -10.06 -0.01
C ARG A 78 7.82 -9.65 -1.19
N MET A 79 7.78 -8.35 -1.49
CA MET A 79 7.06 -7.82 -2.64
C MET A 79 7.58 -8.41 -3.96
N LYS A 80 6.66 -8.80 -4.85
CA LYS A 80 6.96 -9.17 -6.23
C LYS A 80 7.36 -7.95 -7.06
N LEU A 81 8.18 -8.16 -8.09
CA LEU A 81 8.59 -7.10 -9.02
C LEU A 81 7.42 -6.54 -9.85
N GLU A 82 6.40 -7.38 -10.05
CA GLU A 82 5.26 -7.13 -10.93
C GLU A 82 4.04 -6.58 -10.17
N LEU A 83 4.15 -6.32 -8.86
CA LEU A 83 3.03 -5.77 -8.08
C LEU A 83 2.66 -4.37 -8.62
N GLU A 84 1.46 -4.27 -9.16
CA GLU A 84 0.84 -3.03 -9.58
C GLU A 84 0.06 -2.42 -8.41
N ILE A 85 0.33 -1.14 -8.12
CA ILE A 85 -0.36 -0.39 -7.08
C ILE A 85 -0.94 0.87 -7.69
N LYS A 86 -2.26 1.06 -7.55
CA LYS A 86 -2.97 2.29 -7.94
C LYS A 86 -3.42 3.06 -6.72
N VAL A 87 -3.11 4.35 -6.69
CA VAL A 87 -3.38 5.25 -5.55
C VAL A 87 -3.88 6.63 -6.00
N GLU A 88 -4.33 6.75 -7.25
CA GLU A 88 -4.88 8.01 -7.76
C GLU A 88 -6.15 8.39 -6.98
N GLY A 89 -6.34 9.68 -6.68
CA GLY A 89 -7.52 10.11 -5.92
C GLY A 89 -7.53 9.62 -4.47
N THR A 90 -6.36 9.35 -3.88
CA THR A 90 -6.23 9.10 -2.43
C THR A 90 -5.79 10.35 -1.68
N GLY A 91 -6.03 10.35 -0.37
CA GLY A 91 -5.54 11.38 0.55
C GLY A 91 -4.09 11.17 0.99
N ILE A 92 -3.40 10.14 0.49
CA ILE A 92 -2.09 9.70 0.99
C ILE A 92 -1.02 10.76 0.72
N ARG A 93 -0.33 11.18 1.79
CA ARG A 93 0.73 12.20 1.74
C ARG A 93 2.12 11.68 2.06
N GLU A 94 2.22 10.46 2.58
CA GLU A 94 3.46 9.83 3.01
C GLU A 94 3.54 8.39 2.51
N LEU A 95 4.76 7.93 2.21
CA LEU A 95 5.07 6.54 1.88
C LEU A 95 5.39 5.76 3.16
N PRO A 96 5.13 4.43 3.23
CA PRO A 96 5.45 3.64 4.40
C PRO A 96 6.98 3.53 4.55
N SER A 97 7.49 3.42 5.77
CA SER A 97 8.94 3.24 6.00
C SER A 97 9.50 1.98 5.33
N SER A 98 8.64 0.97 5.09
CA SER A 98 8.97 -0.23 4.34
C SER A 98 9.17 0.01 2.84
N ILE A 99 8.91 1.22 2.33
CA ILE A 99 9.11 1.59 0.92
C ILE A 99 10.56 1.36 0.47
N GLN A 100 11.53 1.45 1.41
CA GLN A 100 12.94 1.17 1.14
C GLN A 100 13.22 -0.28 0.73
N TYR A 101 12.34 -1.22 1.08
CA TYR A 101 12.42 -2.62 0.64
C TYR A 101 11.82 -2.81 -0.75
N LEU A 102 11.18 -1.77 -1.29
CA LEU A 102 10.53 -1.76 -2.59
C LEU A 102 11.54 -1.30 -3.64
N THR A 103 12.53 -2.15 -3.86
CA THR A 103 13.66 -1.94 -4.79
C THR A 103 13.24 -1.67 -6.26
N HIS A 104 11.95 -1.80 -6.58
CA HIS A 104 11.40 -1.73 -7.94
C HIS A 104 10.11 -0.90 -8.03
N ILE A 105 9.84 0.00 -7.08
CA ILE A 105 8.82 1.03 -7.34
C ILE A 105 9.31 1.89 -8.49
N THR A 106 8.75 1.65 -9.66
CA THR A 106 8.96 2.50 -10.83
C THR A 106 8.15 3.79 -10.64
N LYS A 107 8.60 4.89 -11.25
CA LYS A 107 7.84 6.16 -11.29
C LYS A 107 6.36 5.93 -11.61
N LYS A 108 6.06 4.95 -12.49
CA LYS A 108 4.70 4.58 -12.89
C LYS A 108 3.75 4.30 -11.71
N HIS A 109 4.23 3.66 -10.64
CA HIS A 109 3.44 3.34 -9.45
C HIS A 109 3.21 4.55 -8.52
N LEU A 110 4.01 5.62 -8.66
CA LEU A 110 3.92 6.83 -7.82
C LEU A 110 3.27 8.02 -8.53
N LEU A 111 3.09 7.98 -9.85
CA LEU A 111 2.53 9.09 -10.65
C LEU A 111 1.09 9.47 -10.24
N GLY A 112 0.36 8.61 -9.54
CA GLY A 112 -0.97 8.90 -8.98
C GLY A 112 -0.96 9.67 -7.66
N MET A 113 0.19 9.76 -6.98
CA MET A 113 0.33 10.44 -5.68
C MET A 113 0.56 11.93 -5.85
N LYS A 114 -0.50 12.69 -6.15
CA LYS A 114 -0.43 14.14 -6.40
C LYS A 114 -0.23 14.97 -5.12
N ASN A 115 -0.46 14.38 -3.94
CA ASN A 115 -0.48 15.06 -2.63
C ASN A 115 0.72 14.73 -1.74
N LEU A 116 1.75 14.08 -2.27
CA LEU A 116 2.92 13.66 -1.51
C LEU A 116 3.78 14.90 -1.16
N GLU A 117 3.87 15.23 0.13
CA GLU A 117 4.77 16.29 0.60
C GLU A 117 6.21 15.73 0.61
N ALA A 118 7.06 16.30 -0.24
CA ALA A 118 8.38 15.78 -0.51
C ALA A 118 9.42 16.19 0.54
N PRO A 119 10.28 15.24 0.97
CA PRO A 119 11.72 15.47 1.06
C PRO A 119 12.39 14.63 -0.04
N PHE A 120 12.13 14.96 -1.32
CA PHE A 120 12.56 14.17 -2.49
C PHE A 120 13.66 14.84 -3.32
N THR A 121 14.58 15.61 -2.73
CA THR A 121 15.72 16.14 -3.49
C THR A 121 16.79 15.10 -3.86
N GLU A 122 16.71 13.85 -3.37
CA GLU A 122 17.74 12.83 -3.61
C GLU A 122 17.21 11.43 -4.00
N LEU A 123 15.97 11.28 -4.48
CA LEU A 123 15.58 9.99 -5.07
C LEU A 123 16.14 9.86 -6.49
N ASP A 124 17.36 9.34 -6.59
CA ASP A 124 17.94 8.89 -7.86
C ASP A 124 17.19 7.63 -8.34
N LEU A 125 16.20 7.87 -9.19
CA LEU A 125 15.32 6.87 -9.79
C LEU A 125 16.02 6.08 -10.92
N ALA A 126 17.34 6.26 -11.13
CA ALA A 126 18.11 5.49 -12.10
C ALA A 126 18.65 4.16 -11.54
N GLY A 127 18.54 3.90 -10.25
CA GLY A 127 18.89 2.60 -9.70
C GLY A 127 18.84 2.57 -8.18
N MET A 128 17.81 1.95 -7.60
CA MET A 128 17.78 1.68 -6.16
C MET A 128 18.79 0.58 -5.78
N LYS A 129 20.08 0.91 -5.85
CA LYS A 129 21.11 0.35 -4.98
C LYS A 129 21.25 1.29 -3.79
N LYS A 130 20.91 0.77 -2.61
CA LYS A 130 21.23 1.28 -1.26
C LYS A 130 20.72 2.69 -0.91
N LEU A 131 19.71 2.74 -0.06
CA LEU A 131 19.67 3.74 1.01
C LEU A 131 20.13 3.06 2.30
N ILE A 132 21.41 3.25 2.62
CA ILE A 132 21.93 3.03 3.98
C ILE A 132 21.37 4.19 4.80
N ALA A 133 20.51 3.92 5.77
CA ALA A 133 20.20 4.89 6.80
C ALA A 133 21.48 5.16 7.61
N LEU A 134 21.98 6.40 7.59
CA LEU A 134 22.84 6.89 8.68
C LEU A 134 21.93 7.58 9.70
N PRO A 135 22.01 7.24 11.00
CA PRO A 135 21.49 8.13 12.03
C PRO A 135 22.41 9.35 12.10
N SER A 136 21.89 10.55 11.88
CA SER A 136 22.57 11.77 12.28
C SER A 136 22.58 11.83 13.81
N SER A 137 23.78 11.69 14.36
CA SER A 137 24.12 11.85 15.77
C SER A 137 23.48 13.10 16.37
N ILE A 138 22.86 12.97 17.53
CA ILE A 138 22.69 14.08 18.47
C ILE A 138 23.93 14.08 19.36
N GLY A 139 24.86 14.97 19.04
CA GLY A 139 25.66 15.66 20.05
C GLY A 139 24.91 16.92 20.47
#